data_AF-A0A963JYY0-F1
#
_entry.id   AF-A0A963JYY0-F1
#
_cell.length_a   1.000
_cell.length_b   1.000
_cell.length_c   1.000
_cell.angle_alpha   90.00
_cell.angle_beta   90.00
_cell.angle_gamma   90.00
#
_symmetry.space_group_name_H-M   'P 1'
#
loop_
_entity.id
_entity.type
_entity.pdbx_description
1 polymer ?
#
loop_
_entity_poly.entity_id
_entity_poly.type
_entity_poly.pdbx_seq_one_letter_code
_entity_poly.pdbx_strand_id
1 'polypeptide(L)'
;AAELANLRAAGPDAVFFFYPGGMGINFVKQAAQAGISQEIPFFGPAFSFDDTLLDAVGDAAVGIKNTSQWSPDLDNEANKAFVAAFKDKYGRYPTLYASQGFDTANLLLSAMDAVGDDVSDQAAFREALRAADFVSVRGDFRFGPNQHPIQDIYVREAYVDDSGNVTNRIIGTVLEGHADAYAAECAM
;
A
#
# COMPACT_ATOMS: atom_id res chain seq x y z
N ALA A 1 10.68 20.35 -13.53
CA ALA A 1 10.73 21.30 -14.67
C ALA A 1 11.26 20.67 -15.96
N ALA A 2 12.51 20.21 -16.04
CA ALA A 2 13.05 19.61 -17.28
C ALA A 2 12.36 18.27 -17.65
N GLU A 3 12.12 17.39 -16.69
CA GLU A 3 11.46 16.10 -16.93
C GLU A 3 10.01 16.27 -17.42
N LEU A 4 9.25 17.20 -16.83
CA LEU A 4 7.87 17.49 -17.26
C LEU A 4 7.80 18.08 -18.67
N ALA A 5 8.78 18.91 -19.06
CA ALA A 5 8.88 19.43 -20.42
C ALA A 5 9.20 18.30 -21.42
N ASN A 6 10.13 17.39 -21.06
CA ASN A 6 10.44 16.22 -21.87
C ASN A 6 9.24 15.29 -22.02
N LEU A 7 8.49 15.06 -20.94
CA LEU A 7 7.28 14.25 -20.92
C LEU A 7 6.22 14.83 -21.87
N ARG A 8 5.94 16.14 -21.78
CA ARG A 8 5.01 16.81 -22.69
C ARG A 8 5.46 16.70 -24.16
N ALA A 9 6.76 16.90 -24.42
CA ALA A 9 7.30 16.79 -25.78
C ALA A 9 7.23 15.37 -26.35
N ALA A 10 7.38 14.35 -25.49
CA ALA A 10 7.29 12.95 -25.89
C ALA A 10 5.85 12.49 -26.17
N GLY A 11 4.84 13.17 -25.58
CA GLY A 11 3.42 12.85 -25.77
C GLY A 11 3.05 11.38 -25.49
N PRO A 12 3.45 10.79 -24.35
CA PRO A 12 3.13 9.39 -24.04
C PRO A 12 1.62 9.20 -23.78
N ASP A 13 1.13 7.98 -24.02
CA ASP A 13 -0.25 7.62 -23.69
C ASP A 13 -0.52 7.62 -22.17
N ALA A 14 0.52 7.37 -21.36
CA ALA A 14 0.45 7.36 -19.91
C ALA A 14 1.85 7.47 -19.28
N VAL A 15 1.91 7.84 -18.00
CA VAL A 15 3.16 8.01 -17.26
C VAL A 15 3.15 7.13 -16.02
N PHE A 16 4.05 6.15 -15.99
CA PHE A 16 4.42 5.46 -14.75
C PHE A 16 5.50 6.25 -14.02
N PHE A 17 5.34 6.48 -12.72
CA PHE A 17 6.41 7.03 -11.89
C PHE A 17 6.48 6.41 -10.50
N PHE A 18 7.68 6.42 -9.93
CA PHE A 18 7.93 6.03 -8.54
C PHE A 18 8.82 7.08 -7.88
N TYR A 19 8.19 7.99 -7.15
CA TYR A 19 8.85 9.05 -6.37
C TYR A 19 8.22 9.15 -4.97
N PRO A 20 8.70 8.36 -3.99
CA PRO A 20 8.23 8.51 -2.62
C PRO A 20 8.70 9.84 -2.01
N GLY A 21 7.96 10.33 -1.01
CA GLY A 21 8.28 11.53 -0.26
C GLY A 21 8.17 12.85 -1.03
N GLY A 22 8.95 13.86 -0.61
CA GLY A 22 8.83 15.25 -1.09
C GLY A 22 9.01 15.42 -2.60
N MET A 23 9.81 14.57 -3.24
CA MET A 23 9.99 14.63 -4.69
C MET A 23 8.70 14.26 -5.44
N GLY A 24 7.99 13.21 -5.00
CA GLY A 24 6.69 12.84 -5.58
C GLY A 24 5.64 13.91 -5.37
N ILE A 25 5.57 14.48 -4.16
CA ILE A 25 4.64 15.57 -3.84
C ILE A 25 4.85 16.74 -4.82
N ASN A 26 6.10 17.16 -5.01
CA ASN A 26 6.44 18.24 -5.92
C ASN A 26 6.18 17.87 -7.39
N PHE A 27 6.47 16.63 -7.78
CA PHE A 27 6.25 16.16 -9.14
C PHE A 27 4.77 16.21 -9.53
N VAL A 28 3.88 15.65 -8.70
CA VAL A 28 2.44 15.64 -8.96
C VAL A 28 1.87 17.07 -8.97
N LYS A 29 2.25 17.90 -8.00
CA LYS A 29 1.82 19.31 -7.95
C LYS A 29 2.27 20.09 -9.19
N GLN A 30 3.52 19.93 -9.62
CA GLN A 30 4.04 20.61 -10.80
C GLN A 30 3.37 20.10 -12.09
N ALA A 31 3.13 18.79 -12.21
CA ALA A 31 2.43 18.21 -13.36
C ALA A 31 1.00 18.77 -13.48
N ALA A 32 0.28 18.86 -12.36
CA ALA A 32 -1.06 19.43 -12.30
C ALA A 32 -1.06 20.94 -12.62
N GLN A 33 -0.15 21.71 -12.03
CA GLN A 33 0.01 23.16 -12.32
C GLN A 33 0.34 23.42 -13.79
N ALA A 34 1.11 22.53 -14.42
CA ALA A 34 1.44 22.63 -15.83
C ALA A 34 0.32 22.16 -16.76
N GLY A 35 -0.77 21.58 -16.24
CA GLY A 35 -1.87 20.99 -17.01
C GLY A 35 -1.57 19.62 -17.61
N ILE A 36 -0.41 19.02 -17.30
CA ILE A 36 0.04 17.76 -17.91
C ILE A 36 -0.83 16.60 -17.43
N SER A 37 -1.17 16.54 -16.14
CA SER A 37 -1.97 15.45 -15.59
C SER A 37 -3.44 15.47 -16.02
N GLN A 38 -3.88 16.53 -16.72
CA GLN A 38 -5.23 16.61 -17.33
C GLN A 38 -5.25 15.99 -18.74
N GLU A 39 -4.09 15.97 -19.42
CA GLU A 39 -3.94 15.46 -20.78
C GLU A 39 -3.41 14.02 -20.79
N ILE A 40 -2.49 13.71 -19.88
CA ILE A 40 -1.76 12.44 -19.82
C ILE A 40 -2.05 11.78 -18.47
N PRO A 41 -2.56 10.54 -18.44
CA PRO A 41 -2.82 9.83 -17.19
C PRO A 41 -1.52 9.42 -16.50
N PHE A 42 -1.47 9.61 -15.18
CA PHE A 42 -0.38 9.18 -14.33
C PHE A 42 -0.80 7.93 -13.56
N PHE A 43 0.17 7.05 -13.28
CA PHE A 43 0.00 5.92 -12.40
C PHE A 43 1.33 5.49 -11.76
N GLY A 44 1.28 4.65 -10.74
CA GLY A 44 2.48 4.16 -10.07
C GLY A 44 2.17 3.20 -8.92
N PRO A 45 3.18 2.82 -8.13
CA PRO A 45 2.98 2.01 -6.94
C PRO A 45 2.49 2.88 -5.77
N ALA A 46 1.80 2.26 -4.81
CA ALA A 46 1.27 2.91 -3.60
C ALA A 46 2.26 3.79 -2.83
N PHE A 47 3.56 3.52 -2.93
CA PHE A 47 4.63 4.28 -2.25
C PHE A 47 4.72 5.75 -2.67
N SER A 48 4.14 6.13 -3.82
CA SER A 48 4.00 7.53 -4.27
C SER A 48 2.61 8.11 -4.00
N PHE A 49 1.72 7.33 -3.38
CA PHE A 49 0.30 7.63 -3.19
C PHE A 49 -0.23 7.07 -1.86
N ASP A 50 0.61 7.02 -0.83
CA ASP A 50 0.13 6.73 0.52
C ASP A 50 -0.61 7.94 1.10
N ASP A 51 -1.45 7.71 2.11
CA ASP A 51 -2.33 8.75 2.66
C ASP A 51 -1.57 9.98 3.20
N THR A 52 -0.32 9.86 3.63
CA THR A 52 0.50 11.03 4.03
C THR A 52 0.85 11.89 2.82
N LEU A 53 1.18 11.24 1.70
CA LEU A 53 1.47 11.92 0.44
C LEU A 53 0.20 12.51 -0.17
N LEU A 54 -0.91 11.79 -0.11
CA LEU A 54 -2.20 12.28 -0.61
C LEU A 54 -2.67 13.51 0.17
N ASP A 55 -2.57 13.52 1.49
CA ASP A 55 -2.86 14.70 2.32
C ASP A 55 -2.00 15.91 1.90
N ALA A 56 -0.73 15.67 1.57
CA ALA A 56 0.19 16.73 1.16
C ALA A 56 -0.04 17.22 -0.28
N VAL A 57 -0.44 16.32 -1.20
CA VAL A 57 -0.69 16.64 -2.62
C VAL A 57 -2.05 17.31 -2.79
N GLY A 58 -3.08 16.82 -2.09
CA GLY A 58 -4.47 17.27 -2.21
C GLY A 58 -5.08 16.93 -3.57
N ASP A 59 -5.97 17.80 -4.04
CA ASP A 59 -6.77 17.61 -5.26
C ASP A 59 -5.95 17.28 -6.51
N ALA A 60 -4.67 17.67 -6.56
CA ALA A 60 -3.78 17.36 -7.67
C ALA A 60 -3.54 15.84 -7.85
N ALA A 61 -3.80 15.02 -6.83
CA ALA A 61 -3.70 13.56 -6.92
C ALA A 61 -5.01 12.89 -7.38
N VAL A 62 -6.15 13.59 -7.33
CA VAL A 62 -7.47 12.98 -7.55
C VAL A 62 -7.56 12.39 -8.98
N GLY A 63 -8.04 11.15 -9.07
CA GLY A 63 -8.13 10.37 -10.31
C GLY A 63 -6.84 9.61 -10.67
N ILE A 64 -5.72 9.85 -9.98
CA ILE A 64 -4.49 9.09 -10.22
C ILE A 64 -4.66 7.67 -9.70
N LYS A 65 -4.36 6.70 -10.57
CA LYS A 65 -4.46 5.27 -10.27
C LYS A 65 -3.14 4.73 -9.75
N ASN A 66 -3.18 3.84 -8.78
CA ASN A 66 -1.99 3.21 -8.25
C ASN A 66 -2.26 1.78 -7.78
N THR A 67 -1.22 0.97 -7.65
CA THR A 67 -1.35 -0.42 -7.19
C THR A 67 -0.81 -0.60 -5.78
N SER A 68 -1.53 -1.38 -4.96
CA SER A 68 -1.19 -1.65 -3.56
C SER A 68 -1.66 -3.02 -3.12
N GLN A 69 -0.99 -3.62 -2.15
CA GLN A 69 -1.45 -4.80 -1.42
C GLN A 69 -2.50 -4.49 -0.33
N TRP A 70 -2.83 -3.22 -0.12
CA TRP A 70 -3.76 -2.77 0.92
C TRP A 70 -4.44 -1.44 0.56
N SER A 71 -5.66 -1.26 1.03
CA SER A 71 -6.43 -0.01 0.90
C SER A 71 -7.29 0.20 2.15
N PRO A 72 -7.52 1.45 2.61
CA PRO A 72 -8.36 1.70 3.79
C PRO A 72 -9.82 1.24 3.61
N ASP A 73 -10.30 1.10 2.38
CA ASP A 73 -11.67 0.67 2.06
C ASP A 73 -11.83 -0.84 1.84
N LEU A 74 -10.82 -1.67 2.17
CA LEU A 74 -10.98 -3.13 2.12
C LEU A 74 -12.14 -3.58 3.01
N ASP A 75 -13.06 -4.35 2.42
CA ASP A 75 -14.28 -4.84 3.06
C ASP A 75 -14.02 -6.15 3.83
N ASN A 76 -13.21 -6.06 4.87
CA ASN A 76 -13.05 -7.13 5.86
C ASN A 76 -13.07 -6.54 7.27
N GLU A 77 -13.53 -7.34 8.24
CA GLU A 77 -13.78 -6.86 9.61
C GLU A 77 -12.49 -6.37 10.31
N ALA A 78 -11.35 -7.04 10.08
CA ALA A 78 -10.07 -6.64 10.64
C ALA A 78 -9.62 -5.27 10.12
N ASN A 79 -9.77 -5.02 8.82
CA ASN A 79 -9.45 -3.73 8.21
C ASN A 79 -10.37 -2.61 8.69
N LYS A 80 -11.69 -2.84 8.73
CA LYS A 80 -12.65 -1.84 9.24
C LYS A 80 -12.31 -1.41 10.66
N ALA A 81 -12.02 -2.38 11.53
CA ALA A 81 -11.63 -2.13 12.91
C ALA A 81 -10.30 -1.37 13.00
N PHE A 82 -9.28 -1.79 12.22
CA PHE A 82 -7.98 -1.12 12.16
C PHE A 82 -8.11 0.34 11.70
N VAL A 83 -8.80 0.59 10.59
CA VAL A 83 -8.96 1.94 10.03
C VAL A 83 -9.73 2.85 10.99
N ALA A 84 -10.81 2.36 11.58
CA ALA A 84 -11.58 3.12 12.57
C ALA A 84 -10.73 3.49 13.79
N ALA A 85 -10.04 2.52 14.39
CA ALA A 85 -9.19 2.74 15.56
C ALA A 85 -7.99 3.65 15.25
N PHE A 86 -7.40 3.53 14.06
CA PHE A 86 -6.30 4.38 13.64
C PHE A 86 -6.76 5.84 13.45
N LYS A 87 -7.90 6.06 12.78
CA LYS A 87 -8.47 7.40 12.60
C LYS A 87 -8.84 8.04 13.93
N ASP A 88 -9.44 7.30 14.86
CA ASP A 88 -9.76 7.80 16.21
C ASP A 88 -8.49 8.23 16.97
N LYS A 89 -7.45 7.41 16.94
CA LYS A 89 -6.22 7.68 17.69
C LYS A 89 -5.34 8.78 17.09
N TYR A 90 -5.27 8.86 15.76
CA TYR A 90 -4.29 9.68 15.06
C TYR A 90 -4.88 10.81 14.22
N GLY A 91 -6.21 10.87 14.05
CA GLY A 91 -6.89 11.94 13.33
C GLY A 91 -6.63 11.97 11.81
N ARG A 92 -6.15 10.87 11.22
CA ARG A 92 -5.85 10.74 9.78
C ARG A 92 -6.03 9.30 9.30
N TYR A 93 -6.07 9.09 7.98
CA TYR A 93 -6.05 7.74 7.42
C TYR A 93 -4.74 7.01 7.72
N PRO A 94 -4.77 5.68 7.97
CA PRO A 94 -3.56 4.88 8.01
C PRO A 94 -2.93 4.76 6.62
N THR A 95 -1.61 4.72 6.58
CA THR A 95 -0.88 4.38 5.35
C THR A 95 -0.78 2.86 5.19
N LEU A 96 -0.42 2.38 4.00
CA LEU A 96 -0.05 0.97 3.80
C LEU A 96 1.10 0.51 4.72
N TYR A 97 1.98 1.42 5.15
CA TYR A 97 3.05 1.10 6.08
C TYR A 97 2.51 0.88 7.49
N ALA A 98 1.47 1.62 7.89
CA ALA A 98 0.79 1.40 9.15
C ALA A 98 0.07 0.05 9.17
N SER A 99 -0.56 -0.36 8.05
CA SER A 99 -1.18 -1.69 7.96
C SER A 99 -0.14 -2.81 8.01
N GLN A 100 1.01 -2.65 7.35
CA GLN A 100 2.14 -3.59 7.46
C GLN A 100 2.66 -3.71 8.90
N GLY A 101 2.83 -2.58 9.59
CA GLY A 101 3.26 -2.58 10.99
C GLY A 101 2.24 -3.25 11.93
N PHE A 102 0.95 -3.01 11.70
CA PHE A 102 -0.13 -3.62 12.47
C PHE A 102 -0.15 -5.15 12.28
N ASP A 103 -0.09 -5.62 11.03
CA ASP A 103 0.02 -7.05 10.73
C ASP A 103 1.28 -7.68 11.29
N THR A 104 2.41 -6.98 11.27
CA THR A 104 3.68 -7.48 11.84
C THR A 104 3.54 -7.70 13.35
N ALA A 105 2.87 -6.78 14.06
CA ALA A 105 2.60 -6.96 15.49
C ALA A 105 1.68 -8.16 15.75
N ASN A 106 0.60 -8.33 14.97
CA ASN A 106 -0.30 -9.48 15.09
C ASN A 106 0.41 -10.80 14.78
N LEU A 107 1.29 -10.81 13.78
CA LEU A 107 2.14 -11.96 13.46
C LEU A 107 3.03 -12.34 14.66
N LEU A 108 3.72 -11.36 15.25
CA LEU A 108 4.57 -11.61 16.43
C LEU A 108 3.77 -12.14 17.61
N LEU A 109 2.59 -11.56 17.88
CA LEU A 109 1.70 -12.00 18.94
C LEU A 109 1.22 -13.44 18.70
N SER A 110 0.77 -13.77 17.48
CA SER A 110 0.36 -15.15 17.15
C SER A 110 1.47 -16.17 17.34
N ALA A 111 2.70 -15.80 16.98
CA ALA A 111 3.85 -16.69 17.14
C ALA A 111 4.23 -16.87 18.62
N MET A 112 4.13 -15.82 19.43
CA MET A 112 4.31 -15.90 20.89
C MET A 112 3.22 -16.76 21.53
N ASP A 113 1.96 -16.61 21.15
CA ASP A 113 0.86 -17.44 21.67
C ASP A 113 1.08 -18.93 21.35
N ALA A 114 1.67 -19.24 20.19
CA ALA A 114 1.96 -20.61 19.77
C ALA A 114 3.13 -21.28 20.51
N VAL A 115 4.16 -20.52 20.89
CA VAL A 115 5.38 -21.06 21.56
C VAL A 115 5.46 -20.74 23.05
N GLY A 116 4.54 -19.91 23.55
CA GLY A 116 4.58 -19.29 24.87
C GLY A 116 5.39 -17.98 24.89
N ASP A 117 5.27 -17.23 25.99
CA ASP A 117 5.95 -15.93 26.16
C ASP A 117 7.49 -16.02 26.18
N ASP A 118 8.05 -17.24 26.25
CA ASP A 118 9.49 -17.51 26.16
C ASP A 118 9.91 -17.85 24.73
N VAL A 119 10.41 -16.86 24.00
CA VAL A 119 10.90 -16.98 22.62
C VAL A 119 12.36 -17.45 22.54
N SER A 120 12.94 -18.00 23.61
CA SER A 120 14.33 -18.46 23.61
C SER A 120 14.58 -19.63 22.64
N ASP A 121 13.57 -20.46 22.38
CA ASP A 121 13.61 -21.43 21.28
C ASP A 121 13.37 -20.72 19.94
N GLN A 122 14.45 -20.20 19.37
CA GLN A 122 14.46 -19.49 18.09
C GLN A 122 14.01 -20.35 16.91
N ALA A 123 14.14 -21.69 17.00
CA ALA A 123 13.68 -22.58 15.94
C ALA A 123 12.15 -22.71 15.99
N ALA A 124 11.60 -22.98 17.18
CA ALA A 124 10.15 -23.02 17.39
C ALA A 124 9.48 -21.68 17.03
N PHE A 125 10.06 -20.57 17.49
CA PHE A 125 9.52 -19.23 17.20
C PHE A 125 9.54 -18.91 15.70
N ARG A 126 10.61 -19.28 14.98
CA ARG A 126 10.68 -19.10 13.52
C ARG A 126 9.61 -19.90 12.79
N GLU A 127 9.37 -21.15 13.20
CA GLU A 127 8.32 -21.97 12.58
C GLU A 127 6.92 -21.42 12.87
N ALA A 128 6.67 -20.92 14.08
CA ALA A 128 5.43 -20.22 14.40
C ALA A 128 5.23 -18.96 13.55
N LEU A 129 6.27 -18.16 13.31
CA LEU A 129 6.22 -17.01 12.40
C LEU A 129 5.91 -17.43 10.95
N ARG A 130 6.48 -18.55 10.47
CA ARG A 130 6.20 -19.06 9.11
C ARG A 130 4.74 -19.48 8.94
N ALA A 131 4.09 -19.93 10.01
CA ALA A 131 2.68 -20.33 9.99
C ALA A 131 1.73 -19.16 9.70
N ALA A 132 2.12 -17.93 10.07
CA ALA A 132 1.34 -16.71 9.85
C ALA A 132 -0.13 -16.82 10.32
N ASP A 133 -0.35 -17.42 11.49
CA ASP A 133 -1.68 -17.69 12.04
C ASP A 133 -2.28 -16.44 12.72
N PHE A 134 -2.59 -15.42 11.93
CA PHE A 134 -3.23 -14.20 12.39
C PHE A 134 -4.22 -13.67 11.36
N VAL A 135 -5.22 -12.92 11.83
CA VAL A 135 -6.17 -12.25 10.94
C VAL A 135 -5.54 -10.96 10.41
N SER A 136 -5.12 -10.99 9.15
CA SER A 136 -4.51 -9.83 8.49
C SER A 136 -5.55 -8.77 8.11
N VAL A 137 -5.18 -7.50 8.23
CA VAL A 137 -6.01 -6.38 7.72
C VAL A 137 -6.02 -6.32 6.18
N ARG A 138 -5.20 -7.13 5.50
CA ARG A 138 -5.14 -7.24 4.03
C ARG A 138 -6.11 -8.29 3.48
N GLY A 139 -6.78 -9.07 4.34
CA GLY A 139 -7.54 -10.25 3.95
C GLY A 139 -6.68 -11.51 3.95
N ASP A 140 -6.83 -12.38 2.96
CA ASP A 140 -6.06 -13.61 2.86
C ASP A 140 -4.56 -13.30 2.75
N PHE A 141 -3.79 -13.86 3.69
CA PHE A 141 -2.36 -13.67 3.78
C PHE A 141 -1.66 -14.98 4.16
N ARG A 142 -0.57 -15.29 3.47
CA ARG A 142 0.36 -16.36 3.87
C ARG A 142 1.75 -16.05 3.33
N PHE A 143 2.77 -16.72 3.86
CA PHE A 143 4.11 -16.64 3.27
C PHE A 143 4.29 -17.67 2.15
N GLY A 144 4.99 -17.24 1.10
CA GLY A 144 5.51 -18.11 0.06
C GLY A 144 6.75 -18.90 0.51
N PRO A 145 7.29 -19.77 -0.35
CA PRO A 145 8.47 -20.59 -0.03
C PRO A 145 9.72 -19.75 0.32
N ASN A 146 9.79 -18.53 -0.23
CA ASN A 146 10.84 -17.54 0.00
C ASN A 146 10.54 -16.56 1.15
N GLN A 147 9.53 -16.85 1.98
CA GLN A 147 9.03 -15.97 3.04
C GLN A 147 8.51 -14.60 2.57
N HIS A 148 8.28 -14.40 1.26
CA HIS A 148 7.53 -13.22 0.80
C HIS A 148 6.02 -13.43 0.96
N PRO A 149 5.26 -12.35 1.23
CA PRO A 149 3.81 -12.40 1.20
C PRO A 149 3.23 -12.96 -0.10
N ILE A 150 2.32 -13.91 0.04
CA ILE A 150 1.30 -14.23 -0.96
C ILE A 150 0.03 -13.50 -0.54
N GLN A 151 -0.42 -12.57 -1.38
CA GLN A 151 -1.50 -11.64 -1.08
C GLN A 151 -2.11 -11.07 -2.37
N ASP A 152 -3.30 -10.50 -2.26
CA ASP A 152 -3.92 -9.77 -3.37
C ASP A 152 -3.19 -8.45 -3.63
N ILE A 153 -3.16 -8.04 -4.90
CA ILE A 153 -2.73 -6.71 -5.33
C ILE A 153 -3.92 -6.02 -6.00
N TYR A 154 -4.30 -4.86 -5.47
CA TYR A 154 -5.42 -4.06 -5.94
C TYR A 154 -4.96 -2.89 -6.80
N VAL A 155 -5.80 -2.48 -7.73
CA VAL A 155 -5.74 -1.14 -8.32
C VAL A 155 -6.65 -0.23 -7.50
N ARG A 156 -6.09 0.93 -7.16
CA ARG A 156 -6.74 1.96 -6.37
C ARG A 156 -6.75 3.27 -7.14
N GLU A 157 -7.64 4.15 -6.75
CA GLU A 157 -7.75 5.51 -7.26
C GLU A 157 -7.74 6.49 -6.10
N ALA A 158 -6.90 7.52 -6.19
CA ALA A 158 -6.98 8.65 -5.29
C ALA A 158 -8.28 9.43 -5.53
N TYR A 159 -9.07 9.65 -4.49
CA TYR A 159 -10.37 10.29 -4.56
C TYR A 159 -10.63 11.13 -3.31
N VAL A 160 -11.66 11.99 -3.37
CA VAL A 160 -12.13 12.75 -2.22
C VAL A 160 -13.24 11.95 -1.53
N ASP A 161 -13.06 11.62 -0.25
CA ASP A 161 -14.06 10.93 0.56
C ASP A 161 -15.23 11.85 0.94
N ASP A 162 -16.29 11.28 1.53
CA ASP A 162 -17.49 12.03 1.95
C ASP A 162 -17.21 13.11 3.02
N SER A 163 -16.03 13.06 3.65
CA SER A 163 -15.56 14.03 4.65
C SER A 163 -14.62 15.07 4.06
N GLY A 164 -14.34 15.04 2.75
CA GLY A 164 -13.45 15.98 2.05
C GLY A 164 -11.96 15.63 2.12
N ASN A 165 -11.58 14.45 2.62
CA ASN A 165 -10.19 14.01 2.66
C ASN A 165 -9.78 13.34 1.35
N VAL A 166 -8.54 13.54 0.90
CA VAL A 166 -8.00 12.80 -0.24
C VAL A 166 -7.40 11.49 0.24
N THR A 167 -7.97 10.37 -0.18
CA THR A 167 -7.53 9.01 0.18
C THR A 167 -7.63 8.08 -1.03
N ASN A 168 -7.34 6.79 -0.86
CA ASN A 168 -7.45 5.79 -1.91
C ASN A 168 -8.72 4.93 -1.74
N ARG A 169 -9.39 4.63 -2.85
CA ARG A 169 -10.40 3.57 -2.94
C ARG A 169 -9.97 2.48 -3.90
N ILE A 170 -10.36 1.24 -3.64
CA ILE A 170 -10.21 0.13 -4.58
C ILE A 170 -11.15 0.35 -5.76
N ILE A 171 -10.61 0.15 -6.96
CA ILE A 171 -11.40 0.11 -8.21
C ILE A 171 -11.32 -1.26 -8.90
N GLY A 172 -10.55 -2.19 -8.35
CA GLY A 172 -10.48 -3.58 -8.78
C GLY A 172 -9.32 -4.35 -8.16
N THR A 173 -9.39 -5.67 -8.24
CA THR A 173 -8.27 -6.58 -7.92
C THR A 173 -7.50 -6.87 -9.20
N VAL A 174 -6.18 -6.65 -9.18
CA VAL A 174 -5.29 -6.87 -10.34
C VAL A 174 -4.71 -8.27 -10.30
N LEU A 175 -4.28 -8.72 -9.13
CA LEU A 175 -3.71 -10.05 -8.91
C LEU A 175 -4.32 -10.63 -7.64
N GLU A 176 -4.81 -11.86 -7.72
CA GLU A 176 -5.33 -12.62 -6.57
C GLU A 176 -4.26 -13.59 -6.08
N GLY A 177 -4.03 -13.66 -4.76
CA GLY A 177 -3.09 -14.58 -4.13
C GLY A 177 -1.70 -14.58 -4.79
N HIS A 178 -1.17 -13.41 -5.10
CA HIS A 178 0.05 -13.27 -5.88
C HIS A 178 1.30 -13.61 -5.07
N ALA A 179 2.06 -14.61 -5.53
CA ALA A 179 3.44 -14.80 -5.12
C ALA A 179 4.37 -13.91 -5.97
N ASP A 180 5.44 -13.38 -5.39
CA ASP A 180 6.39 -12.56 -6.14
C ASP A 180 7.01 -13.34 -7.32
N ALA A 181 7.39 -12.60 -8.36
CA ALA A 181 7.85 -13.17 -9.63
C ALA A 181 9.10 -14.05 -9.53
N TYR A 182 9.87 -13.93 -8.44
CA TYR A 182 11.15 -14.63 -8.26
C TYR A 182 11.09 -15.66 -7.12
N ALA A 183 9.91 -16.00 -6.62
CA ALA A 183 9.75 -16.94 -5.52
C ALA A 183 10.41 -18.31 -5.80
N ALA A 184 10.37 -18.77 -7.05
CA ALA A 184 11.00 -20.02 -7.49
C ALA A 184 12.54 -19.95 -7.60
N GLU A 185 13.11 -18.75 -7.70
CA GLU A 185 14.55 -18.52 -7.81
C GLU A 185 15.24 -18.31 -6.46
N CYS A 186 14.45 -18.16 -5.39
CA CYS A 186 14.97 -17.94 -4.05
C CYS A 186 15.38 -19.28 -3.40
N ALA A 187 16.69 -19.50 -3.26
CA ALA A 187 17.23 -20.58 -2.44
C ALA A 187 17.21 -20.16 -0.97
N MET A 188 16.29 -20.71 -0.19
CA MET A 188 16.15 -20.51 1.27
C MET A 188 16.81 -21.62 2.07
#